data_AF-J0CSG9-F1
#
_entry.id   AF-J0CSG9-F1
#
_cell.length_a   1.000
_cell.length_b   1.000
_cell.length_c   1.000
_cell.angle_alpha   90.00
_cell.angle_beta   90.00
_cell.angle_gamma   90.00
#
_symmetry.space_group_name_H-M   'P 1'
#
loop_
_entity.id
_entity.type
_entity.pdbx_description
1 polymer ?
#
loop_
_entity_poly.entity_id
_entity_poly.type
_entity_poly.pdbx_seq_one_letter_code
_entity_poly.pdbx_strand_id
1 'polypeptide(L)'
;MARSRFIYTLKEVASMIGENLELLEEVTANSDNIAEGELVYVRDGSEDGTKGLTENGIDDLRDLLADIRTWDGGIVSAIFPAPSAIE
;
A
#
# COMPACT_ATOMS: atom_id res chain seq x y z
N MET A 1 -13.86 -3.30 -15.17
CA MET A 1 -12.43 -2.99 -15.32
C MET A 1 -11.71 -4.23 -15.84
N ALA A 2 -10.65 -4.07 -16.63
CA ALA A 2 -9.81 -5.20 -17.03
C ALA A 2 -8.96 -5.65 -15.83
N ARG A 3 -8.78 -6.96 -15.64
CA ARG A 3 -7.86 -7.50 -14.63
C ARG A 3 -6.44 -7.04 -14.97
N SER A 4 -5.74 -6.44 -14.00
CA SER A 4 -4.33 -6.06 -14.19
C SER A 4 -3.52 -7.27 -14.66
N ARG A 5 -2.71 -7.08 -15.69
CA ARG A 5 -1.83 -8.13 -16.23
C ARG A 5 -0.44 -8.10 -15.63
N PHE A 6 -0.12 -7.01 -14.93
CA PHE A 6 1.15 -6.77 -14.30
C PHE A 6 0.96 -6.56 -12.80
N ILE A 7 1.95 -7.05 -12.05
CA ILE A 7 2.12 -6.81 -10.63
C ILE A 7 3.49 -6.17 -10.48
N TYR A 8 3.53 -5.04 -9.80
CA TYR A 8 4.76 -4.29 -9.54
C TYR A 8 5.14 -4.51 -8.08
N THR A 9 6.39 -4.88 -7.82
CA THR A 9 6.88 -5.03 -6.44
C THR A 9 6.83 -3.68 -5.72
N LEU A 10 6.67 -3.65 -4.38
CA LEU A 10 6.68 -2.39 -3.63
C LEU A 10 7.94 -1.56 -3.90
N LYS A 11 9.09 -2.22 -4.11
CA LYS A 11 10.34 -1.56 -4.50
C LYS A 11 10.22 -0.81 -5.83
N GLU A 12 9.58 -1.43 -6.83
CA GLU A 12 9.35 -0.81 -8.13
C GLU A 12 8.33 0.33 -8.02
N VAL A 13 7.24 0.12 -7.27
CA VAL A 13 6.24 1.16 -7.01
C VAL A 13 6.87 2.37 -6.34
N ALA A 14 7.66 2.19 -5.27
CA ALA A 14 8.38 3.26 -4.59
C ALA A 14 9.21 4.12 -5.58
N SER A 15 9.92 3.47 -6.50
CA SER A 15 10.67 4.16 -7.55
C SER A 15 9.77 4.87 -8.57
N MET A 16 8.61 4.30 -8.90
CA MET A 16 7.66 4.88 -9.86
C MET A 16 6.97 6.14 -9.31
N ILE A 17 6.66 6.16 -8.01
CA ILE A 17 5.92 7.25 -7.37
C ILE A 17 6.80 8.24 -6.59
N GLY A 18 8.10 7.94 -6.44
CA GLY A 18 9.06 8.82 -5.77
C GLY A 18 8.97 8.80 -4.25
N GLU A 19 8.47 7.69 -3.66
CA GLU A 19 8.31 7.51 -2.22
C GLU A 19 9.40 6.59 -1.64
N ASN A 20 9.54 6.62 -0.31
CA ASN A 20 10.42 5.69 0.39
C ASN A 20 9.78 4.29 0.46
N LEU A 21 10.54 3.24 0.13
CA LEU A 21 10.08 1.86 0.24
C LEU A 21 9.60 1.51 1.66
N GLU A 22 10.32 1.92 2.70
CA GLU A 22 9.94 1.63 4.10
C GLU A 22 8.57 2.24 4.44
N LEU A 23 8.28 3.43 3.91
CA LEU A 23 6.96 4.05 4.06
C LEU A 23 5.88 3.18 3.40
N LEU A 24 6.15 2.66 2.21
CA LEU A 24 5.20 1.80 1.50
C LEU A 24 4.99 0.48 2.23
N GLU A 25 6.04 -0.10 2.79
CA GLU A 25 5.98 -1.34 3.58
C GLU A 25 5.13 -1.16 4.84
N GLU A 26 5.27 -0.01 5.52
CA GLU A 26 4.46 0.36 6.70
C GLU A 26 2.99 0.58 6.34
N VAL A 27 2.68 1.41 5.33
CA VAL A 27 1.27 1.69 4.99
C VAL A 27 0.57 0.49 4.38
N THR A 28 1.30 -0.43 3.73
CA THR A 28 0.74 -1.70 3.23
C THR A 28 0.92 -2.85 4.21
N ALA A 29 1.42 -2.61 5.44
CA ALA A 29 1.48 -3.60 6.50
C ALA A 29 0.08 -4.12 6.84
N ASN A 30 -0.89 -3.21 6.88
CA ASN A 30 -2.31 -3.54 6.91
C ASN A 30 -2.84 -3.72 5.48
N SER A 31 -3.32 -4.92 5.15
CA SER A 31 -3.89 -5.20 3.84
C SER A 31 -5.17 -4.43 3.56
N ASP A 32 -5.90 -4.01 4.60
CA ASP A 32 -7.18 -3.31 4.46
C ASP A 32 -7.00 -1.88 3.93
N ASN A 33 -5.76 -1.38 3.90
CA ASN A 33 -5.42 -0.07 3.36
C ASN A 33 -5.46 -0.03 1.82
N ILE A 34 -5.51 -1.19 1.15
CA ILE A 34 -5.56 -1.31 -0.31
C ILE A 34 -6.75 -2.21 -0.67
N ALA A 35 -7.41 -1.94 -1.80
CA ALA A 35 -8.56 -2.75 -2.22
C ALA A 35 -8.21 -4.24 -2.36
N GLU A 36 -9.18 -5.09 -2.02
CA GLU A 36 -9.01 -6.54 -2.08
C GLU A 36 -8.55 -7.00 -3.47
N GLY A 37 -7.47 -7.77 -3.50
CA GLY A 37 -6.91 -8.32 -4.74
C GLY A 37 -6.01 -7.37 -5.53
N GLU A 38 -5.83 -6.13 -5.04
CA GLU A 38 -4.90 -5.15 -5.62
C GLU A 38 -3.54 -5.15 -4.90
N LEU A 39 -3.50 -5.52 -3.61
CA LEU A 39 -2.28 -5.89 -2.88
C LEU A 39 -2.09 -7.41 -2.86
N VAL A 40 -0.93 -7.87 -3.31
CA VAL A 40 -0.60 -9.30 -3.35
C VAL A 40 0.75 -9.58 -2.72
N TYR A 41 0.89 -10.77 -2.15
CA TYR A 41 2.16 -11.24 -1.64
C TYR A 41 2.91 -12.03 -2.73
N VAL A 42 4.16 -11.66 -2.96
CA VAL A 42 5.01 -12.16 -4.04
C VAL A 42 6.16 -12.96 -3.44
N ARG A 43 6.28 -14.22 -3.85
CA ARG A 43 7.44 -15.06 -3.51
C ARG A 43 8.55 -14.80 -4.54
N ASP A 44 9.63 -14.18 -4.10
CA ASP A 44 10.79 -13.83 -4.92
C ASP A 44 12.02 -14.72 -4.64
N GLY A 45 11.88 -15.73 -3.77
CA GLY A 45 12.95 -16.62 -3.35
C GLY A 45 13.64 -16.20 -2.04
N SER A 46 13.29 -15.04 -1.48
CA SER A 46 13.61 -14.70 -0.09
C SER A 46 12.69 -15.44 0.90
N GLU A 47 13.10 -15.51 2.16
CA GLU A 47 12.31 -16.13 3.25
C GLU A 47 10.97 -15.41 3.44
N ASP A 48 11.03 -14.08 3.47
CA ASP A 48 9.89 -13.20 3.76
C ASP A 48 9.16 -12.71 2.51
N GLY A 49 9.60 -13.09 1.31
CA GLY A 49 9.03 -12.61 0.05
C GLY A 49 9.03 -11.08 -0.06
N THR A 50 8.13 -10.58 -0.87
CA THR A 50 7.82 -9.15 -0.95
C THR A 50 6.31 -8.96 -1.16
N LYS A 51 5.86 -7.72 -1.17
CA LYS A 51 4.51 -7.37 -1.61
C LYS A 51 4.57 -6.72 -2.99
N GLY A 52 3.47 -6.84 -3.72
CA GLY A 52 3.29 -6.17 -4.99
C GLY A 52 1.89 -5.60 -5.13
N LEU A 53 1.77 -4.63 -6.03
CA LEU A 53 0.54 -3.93 -6.34
C LEU A 53 0.19 -4.10 -7.81
N THR A 54 -1.10 -4.19 -8.09
CA THR A 54 -1.65 -3.98 -9.43
C THR A 54 -1.57 -2.50 -9.80
N GLU A 55 -1.91 -2.16 -11.05
CA GLU A 55 -2.05 -0.76 -11.47
C GLU A 55 -3.07 0.01 -10.61
N ASN A 56 -4.25 -0.56 -10.34
CA ASN A 56 -5.23 0.14 -9.49
C ASN A 56 -4.78 0.22 -8.03
N GLY A 57 -4.07 -0.79 -7.51
CA GLY A 57 -3.52 -0.73 -6.15
C GLY A 57 -2.46 0.36 -5.97
N ILE A 58 -1.76 0.75 -7.05
CA ILE A 58 -0.85 1.90 -7.03
C ILE A 58 -1.64 3.21 -6.93
N ASP A 59 -2.79 3.30 -7.60
CA ASP A 59 -3.68 4.47 -7.50
C ASP A 59 -4.29 4.57 -6.09
N ASP A 60 -4.79 3.47 -5.52
CA ASP A 60 -5.27 3.42 -4.13
C ASP A 60 -4.20 3.88 -3.13
N LEU A 61 -2.96 3.41 -3.33
CA LEU A 61 -1.82 3.80 -2.50
C LEU A 61 -1.52 5.30 -2.61
N ARG A 62 -1.62 5.90 -3.80
CA ARG A 62 -1.40 7.34 -3.99
C ARG A 62 -2.46 8.16 -3.27
N ASP A 63 -3.71 7.74 -3.34
CA ASP A 63 -4.82 8.41 -2.66
C ASP A 63 -4.63 8.33 -1.14
N LEU A 64 -4.31 7.15 -0.61
CA LEU A 64 -3.99 6.98 0.82
C LEU A 64 -2.83 7.87 1.27
N LEU A 65 -1.74 7.95 0.49
CA LEU A 65 -0.60 8.80 0.84
C LEU A 65 -0.94 10.30 0.77
N ALA A 66 -1.82 10.71 -0.14
CA ALA A 66 -2.34 12.07 -0.19
C ALA A 66 -3.17 12.38 1.06
N ASP A 67 -4.03 11.45 1.47
CA ASP A 67 -4.84 11.58 2.68
C ASP A 67 -3.96 11.69 3.94
N ILE A 68 -2.96 10.82 4.08
CA ILE A 68 -1.99 10.85 5.20
C ILE A 68 -1.29 12.21 5.32
N ARG A 69 -0.95 12.86 4.21
CA ARG A 69 -0.28 14.17 4.20
C ARG A 69 -1.19 15.33 4.60
N THR A 70 -2.49 15.18 4.37
CA THR A 70 -3.48 16.20 4.72
C THR A 70 -4.07 16.00 6.11
N TRP A 71 -3.87 14.81 6.69
CA TRP A 71 -4.36 14.49 8.02
C TRP A 71 -3.38 14.91 9.11
N ASP A 72 -3.88 15.66 10.10
CA ASP A 72 -3.12 16.12 11.28
C ASP A 72 -2.52 14.96 12.11
N GLY A 73 -3.03 13.74 11.97
CA GLY A 73 -2.54 12.52 12.63
C GLY A 73 -1.40 11.78 11.92
N GLY A 74 -1.08 12.13 10.67
CA GLY A 74 -0.01 11.53 9.87
C GLY A 74 -0.07 10.00 9.75
N ILE A 75 1.09 9.38 9.48
CA ILE A 75 1.28 7.93 9.28
C ILE A 75 0.79 7.06 10.44
N VAL A 76 0.86 7.55 11.68
CA VAL A 76 0.49 6.77 12.88
C VAL A 76 -0.99 6.40 12.88
N SER A 77 -1.84 7.29 12.39
CA SER A 77 -3.30 7.09 12.41
C SER A 77 -3.81 6.26 11.22
N ALA A 78 -3.06 6.20 10.12
CA ALA A 78 -3.34 5.28 9.00
C ALA A 78 -3.00 3.82 9.32
N ILE A 79 -2.08 3.60 10.26
CA ILE A 79 -1.69 2.27 10.72
C ILE A 79 -2.59 1.80 11.88
N PHE A 80 -3.09 2.73 12.69
CA PHE A 80 -4.01 2.47 13.80
C PHE A 80 -5.24 3.37 13.68
N PRO A 81 -6.33 2.94 13.01
CA PRO A 81 -7.58 3.67 13.09
C PRO A 81 -8.00 3.74 14.56
N ALA A 82 -8.35 4.95 15.03
CA ALA A 82 -8.86 5.13 16.38
C ALA A 82 -10.04 4.15 16.60
N PRO A 83 -10.15 3.50 17.77
CA PRO A 83 -11.14 2.44 18.03
C PRO A 83 -12.61 2.89 17.92
N SER A 84 -12.87 4.16 17.61
CA SER A 84 -14.20 4.75 17.44
C SER A 84 -14.70 4.79 15.98
N ALA A 85 -13.97 4.23 15.01
CA ALA A 85 -14.41 4.16 13.60
C ALA A 85 -15.08 2.82 13.21
N ILE A 86 -15.28 1.91 14.17
CA ILE A 86 -16.13 0.72 14.02
C ILE A 86 -17.46 1.00 14.74
N GLU A 87 -18.37 1.71 14.07
CA GLU A 87 -19.81 1.61 14.33
C GLU A 87 -20.48 0.82 13.20
#